data_AF-A0A0G1ITQ5-F1
#
_entry.id   AF-A0A0G1ITQ5-F1
#
_cell.length_a   1.000
_cell.length_b   1.000
_cell.length_c   1.000
_cell.angle_alpha   90.00
_cell.angle_beta   90.00
_cell.angle_gamma   90.00
#
_symmetry.space_group_name_H-M   'P 1'
#
loop_
_entity.id
_entity.type
_entity.pdbx_description
1 polymer ?
#
loop_
_entity_poly.entity_id
_entity_poly.type
_entity_poly.pdbx_seq_one_letter_code
_entity_poly.pdbx_strand_id
1 'polypeptide(L)'
;MIRTQLYLPKKLHSALALTALRRHESVAAVVRQILQDGLEQDRKKCVHSTHALLKMTGKCTAKTPGDLSHNITSYLYGAKSPNYGS
;
A
#
# COMPACT_ATOMS: atom_id res chain seq x y z
N MET A 1 3.58 13.88 26.82
CA MET A 1 2.31 13.21 26.44
C MET A 1 1.21 14.25 26.37
N ILE A 2 0.30 14.15 25.40
CA ILE A 2 -0.86 15.05 25.26
C ILE A 2 -2.12 14.29 25.71
N ARG A 3 -2.94 14.90 26.58
CA ARG A 3 -4.22 14.32 26.99
C ARG A 3 -5.28 14.66 25.94
N THR A 4 -5.90 13.64 25.36
CA THR A 4 -6.97 13.79 24.37
C THR A 4 -8.24 13.17 24.92
N GLN A 5 -9.37 13.84 24.75
CA GLN A 5 -10.70 13.31 25.04
C GLN A 5 -11.38 12.94 23.72
N LEU A 6 -11.85 11.70 23.61
CA LEU A 6 -12.50 11.19 22.41
C LEU A 6 -13.86 10.62 22.80
N TYR A 7 -14.89 10.94 22.02
CA TYR A 7 -16.18 10.30 22.17
C TYR A 7 -16.14 8.91 21.52
N LEU A 8 -16.46 7.88 22.28
CA LEU A 8 -16.50 6.49 21.81
C LEU A 8 -17.91 5.93 21.95
N PRO A 9 -18.44 5.26 20.91
CA PRO A 9 -19.69 4.52 21.03
C PRO A 9 -19.61 3.48 22.16
N LYS A 10 -20.71 3.27 22.89
CA LYS A 10 -20.77 2.34 24.03
C LYS A 10 -20.26 0.94 23.68
N LYS A 11 -20.62 0.42 22.51
CA LYS A 11 -20.17 -0.89 22.01
C LYS A 11 -18.64 -0.97 21.91
N LEU A 12 -18.00 0.10 21.41
CA LEU A 12 -16.55 0.18 21.22
C LEU A 12 -15.85 0.27 22.58
N HIS A 13 -16.37 1.11 23.49
CA HIS A 13 -15.85 1.19 24.85
C HIS A 13 -15.90 -0.16 25.58
N SER A 14 -17.02 -0.89 25.48
CA SER A 14 -17.14 -2.23 26.07
C SER A 14 -16.15 -3.23 25.47
N ALA A 15 -15.94 -3.19 24.15
CA ALA A 15 -14.96 -4.05 23.48
C ALA A 15 -13.52 -3.76 23.94
N LEU A 16 -13.15 -2.49 24.10
CA LEU A 16 -11.84 -2.10 24.63
C LEU A 16 -11.66 -2.57 26.07
N ALA A 17 -12.68 -2.44 26.92
CA ALA A 17 -12.63 -2.90 28.31
C ALA A 17 -12.44 -4.43 28.40
N LEU A 18 -13.16 -5.20 27.58
CA LEU A 18 -13.00 -6.66 27.51
C LEU A 18 -11.61 -7.06 27.01
N THR A 19 -11.07 -6.32 26.04
CA THR A 19 -9.73 -6.58 25.50
C THR A 19 -8.65 -6.30 26.54
N ALA A 20 -8.79 -5.20 27.28
CA ALA A 20 -7.90 -4.84 28.39
C ALA A 20 -7.92 -5.91 29.50
N LEU A 21 -9.10 -6.42 29.85
CA LEU A 21 -9.25 -7.50 30.82
C LEU A 21 -8.51 -8.77 30.36
N ARG A 22 -8.67 -9.17 29.10
CA ARG A 22 -8.01 -10.37 28.53
C ARG A 22 -6.49 -10.24 28.46
N ARG A 23 -5.98 -9.03 28.26
CA ARG A 23 -4.53 -8.75 28.15
C ARG A 23 -3.87 -8.41 29.48
N HIS A 24 -4.65 -8.29 30.57
CA HIS A 24 -4.17 -7.80 31.87
C HIS A 24 -3.48 -6.43 31.79
N GLU A 25 -4.01 -5.56 30.93
CA GLU A 25 -3.47 -4.22 30.69
C GLU A 25 -4.51 -3.14 30.99
N SER A 26 -4.07 -1.89 31.14
CA SER A 26 -5.00 -0.76 31.23
C SER A 26 -5.68 -0.49 29.88
N VAL A 27 -6.94 -0.04 29.90
CA VAL A 27 -7.67 0.36 28.68
C VAL A 27 -6.88 1.41 27.89
N ALA A 28 -6.21 2.34 28.57
CA ALA A 28 -5.39 3.35 27.92
C ALA A 28 -4.17 2.76 27.19
N ALA A 29 -3.54 1.71 27.72
CA ALA A 29 -2.42 1.03 27.06
C ALA A 29 -2.91 0.34 25.78
N VAL A 30 -4.01 -0.40 25.87
CA VAL A 30 -4.64 -1.08 24.72
C VAL A 30 -5.03 -0.08 23.63
N VAL A 31 -5.64 1.06 24.00
CA VAL A 31 -6.02 2.10 23.03
C VAL A 31 -4.79 2.67 22.33
N ARG A 32 -3.70 2.96 23.05
CA ARG A 32 -2.46 3.46 22.44
C ARG A 32 -1.89 2.46 21.45
N GLN A 33 -1.81 1.19 21.83
CA GLN A 33 -1.28 0.14 20.97
C GLN A 33 -2.11 -0.02 19.70
N ILE A 34 -3.43 -0.10 19.82
CA ILE A 34 -4.34 -0.21 18.66
C ILE A 34 -4.19 1.00 17.72
N LEU A 35 -4.09 2.22 18.27
CA LEU A 35 -3.89 3.42 17.45
C LEU A 35 -2.54 3.41 16.74
N GLN A 36 -1.48 2.99 17.42
CA GLN A 36 -0.15 2.88 16.82
C GLN A 36 -0.14 1.83 15.69
N ASP A 37 -0.67 0.63 15.95
CA ASP A 37 -0.76 -0.45 14.97
C ASP A 37 -1.61 -0.04 13.76
N GLY A 38 -2.73 0.64 13.99
CA GLY A 38 -3.61 1.17 12.94
C GLY A 38 -2.89 2.17 12.04
N LEU A 39 -2.17 3.13 12.62
CA LEU A 39 -1.39 4.12 11.88
C LEU A 39 -0.24 3.48 11.08
N GLU A 40 0.44 2.48 11.64
CA GLU A 40 1.47 1.76 10.92
C GLU A 40 0.92 0.93 9.76
N GLN A 41 -0.23 0.29 9.95
CA GLN A 41 -0.90 -0.46 8.89
C GLN A 41 -1.36 0.46 7.76
N ASP A 42 -1.92 1.63 8.07
CA ASP A 42 -2.35 2.59 7.06
C ASP A 42 -1.17 3.15 6.27
N ARG A 43 -0.04 3.43 6.94
CA ARG A 43 1.22 3.78 6.26
C ARG A 43 1.68 2.67 5.32
N LYS A 44 1.65 1.41 5.76
CA LYS A 44 2.06 0.25 4.94
C LYS A 44 1.14 0.06 3.73
N LYS A 45 -0.18 0.20 3.89
CA LYS A 45 -1.14 0.10 2.77
C LYS A 45 -0.89 1.14 1.69
N CYS A 46 -0.58 2.38 2.09
CA CYS A 46 -0.30 3.48 1.17
C CYS A 46 1.01 3.26 0.37
N VAL A 47 2.00 2.61 0.99
CA VAL A 47 3.29 2.28 0.34
C VAL A 47 3.19 1.02 -0.53
N HIS A 48 2.33 0.06 -0.19
CA HIS A 48 2.38 -1.27 -0.79
C HIS A 48 1.99 -1.29 -2.27
N SER A 49 0.95 -0.55 -2.69
CA SER A 49 0.49 -0.56 -4.08
C SER A 49 1.50 0.10 -5.02
N THR A 50 1.98 1.30 -4.69
CA THR A 50 2.97 2.04 -5.49
C THR A 50 4.32 1.35 -5.50
N HIS A 51 4.77 0.82 -4.36
CA HIS A 51 6.08 0.17 -4.27
C HIS A 51 6.07 -1.25 -4.87
N ALA A 52 4.94 -1.94 -4.88
CA ALA A 52 4.78 -3.19 -5.63
C ALA A 52 4.81 -2.93 -7.14
N LEU A 53 4.08 -1.93 -7.63
CA LEU A 53 4.11 -1.53 -9.04
C LEU A 53 5.53 -1.09 -9.47
N LEU A 54 6.22 -0.29 -8.67
CA LEU A 54 7.62 0.10 -8.92
C LEU A 54 8.61 -1.08 -8.87
N LYS A 55 8.38 -2.07 -7.99
CA LYS A 55 9.19 -3.31 -7.99
C LYS A 55 8.91 -4.18 -9.22
N MET A 56 7.69 -4.16 -9.75
CA MET A 56 7.36 -4.86 -10.99
C MET A 56 8.02 -4.19 -12.19
N THR A 57 7.97 -2.85 -12.28
CA THR A 57 8.66 -2.12 -13.38
C THR A 57 10.18 -2.23 -13.29
N GLY A 58 10.75 -2.20 -12.08
CA GLY A 58 12.19 -2.37 -11.85
C GLY A 58 12.72 -3.77 -12.21
N LYS A 59 11.91 -4.83 -12.11
CA LYS A 59 12.27 -6.20 -12.54
C LYS A 59 12.11 -6.43 -14.03
N CYS A 60 11.40 -5.56 -14.75
CA CYS A 60 11.33 -5.52 -16.20
C CYS A 60 12.52 -4.80 -16.85
N THR A 61 13.59 -4.52 -16.10
CA THR A 61 14.89 -4.03 -16.64
C THR A 61 15.71 -5.15 -17.29
N ALA A 62 15.05 -6.16 -17.86
CA ALA A 62 15.70 -7.19 -18.65
C ALA A 62 16.05 -6.63 -20.03
N LYS A 63 17.16 -5.87 -20.14
CA LYS A 63 17.81 -5.42 -21.39
C LYS A 63 16.83 -5.16 -22.55
N THR A 64 15.79 -4.39 -22.28
CA THR A 64 14.76 -4.12 -23.28
C THR A 64 15.12 -2.81 -23.97
N PRO A 65 15.08 -2.73 -25.31
CA PRO A 65 15.31 -1.49 -26.02
C PRO A 65 14.39 -0.38 -25.48
N GLY A 66 14.95 0.77 -25.11
CA GLY A 66 14.20 1.87 -24.46
C GLY A 66 13.21 2.59 -25.38
N ASP A 67 13.13 2.17 -26.63
CA ASP A 67 12.40 2.72 -27.75
C ASP A 67 11.20 1.84 -28.18
N LEU A 68 10.80 0.85 -27.37
CA LEU A 68 9.65 -0.01 -27.64
C LEU A 68 8.37 0.78 -27.99
N SER A 69 8.15 1.92 -27.35
CA SER A 69 6.98 2.77 -27.62
C SER A 69 7.06 3.49 -28.98
N HIS A 70 8.27 3.77 -29.46
CA HIS A 70 8.51 4.48 -30.72
C HIS A 70 8.62 3.53 -31.91
N ASN A 71 9.16 2.32 -31.69
CA ASN A 71 9.46 1.35 -32.74
C ASN A 71 8.58 0.09 -32.68
N ILE A 72 7.39 0.20 -32.06
CA ILE A 72 6.49 -0.93 -31.82
C ILE A 72 6.17 -1.73 -33.10
N THR A 73 5.95 -1.03 -34.21
CA THR A 73 5.64 -1.64 -35.51
C THR A 73 6.84 -2.44 -36.05
N SER A 74 8.05 -1.92 -35.88
CA SER A 74 9.29 -2.60 -36.28
C SER A 74 9.50 -3.88 -35.47
N TYR A 75 9.23 -3.84 -34.16
CA TYR A 75 9.34 -5.02 -33.30
C TYR A 75 8.27 -6.07 -33.56
N LEU A 76 7.04 -5.66 -33.86
CA LEU A 76 5.93 -6.59 -34.09
C LEU A 76 5.94 -7.22 -35.48
N TYR A 77 6.40 -6.49 -36.50
CA TYR A 77 6.24 -6.89 -37.89
C TYR A 77 7.56 -7.00 -38.68
N GLY A 78 8.68 -6.51 -38.13
CA GLY A 78 10.01 -6.60 -38.75
C GLY A 78 10.03 -6.13 -40.20
N ALA A 79 10.77 -6.84 -41.06
CA ALA A 79 10.84 -6.55 -42.51
C ALA A 79 9.51 -6.71 -43.28
N LYS A 80 8.45 -7.19 -42.62
CA LYS A 80 7.09 -7.29 -43.16
C LYS A 80 6.15 -6.24 -42.57
N SER A 81 6.70 -5.18 -41.96
CA SER A 81 5.93 -4.04 -41.49
C SER A 81 5.05 -3.51 -42.64
N PRO A 82 3.72 -3.45 -42.47
CA PRO A 82 2.89 -2.75 -43.43
C PRO A 82 3.35 -1.30 -43.43
N ASN A 83 3.82 -0.80 -44.58
CA ASN A 83 4.16 0.61 -44.75
C ASN A 83 2.86 1.42 -44.74
N TYR A 84 2.33 1.69 -43.55
CA TYR A 84 1.39 2.78 -43.35
C TYR A 84 2.24 4.07 -43.32
N GLY A 85 2.61 4.58 -44.50
CA GLY A 85 3.13 5.95 -44.65
C GLY A 85 2.08 6.93 -44.07
N SER A 86 2.45 7.97 -43.34
CA SER A 86 3.52 8.95 -43.62
C SER A 86 4.17 9.43 -42.32
#